data_AF-A0A2G5TSA9-F1
#
_entry.id   AF-A0A2G5TSA9-F1
#
_cell.length_a   1.000
_cell.length_b   1.000
_cell.length_c   1.000
_cell.angle_alpha   90.00
_cell.angle_beta   90.00
_cell.angle_gamma   90.00
#
_symmetry.space_group_name_H-M   'P 1'
#
loop_
_entity.id
_entity.type
_entity.pdbx_description
1 polymer ?
#
loop_
_entity_poly.entity_id
_entity_poly.type
_entity_poly.pdbx_seq_one_letter_code
_entity_poly.pdbx_strand_id
1 'polypeptide(L)'
;MITSSTVILDNQQSDFIDLINEERRAFAKRFGIRNMHKLYWDQGLHDIVETLSNDPKTLRGALKSQPHYFSLVLSMDQRGIDELNQAKEKWLEILKQNRNNNHVDPFFIRYVYLYPEQTTVACIQRSVVQNYTYICFFGPQ
;
A
#
# COMPACT_ATOMS: atom_id res chain seq x y z
N MET A 1 -5.24 -8.07 -34.50
CA MET A 1 -3.96 -7.55 -33.99
C MET A 1 -4.15 -7.30 -32.50
N ILE A 2 -3.49 -8.07 -31.64
CA ILE A 2 -3.51 -7.81 -30.20
C ILE A 2 -2.41 -6.77 -29.97
N THR A 3 -2.80 -5.52 -29.75
CA THR A 3 -1.86 -4.50 -29.27
C THR A 3 -1.49 -4.87 -27.85
N SER A 4 -0.32 -5.50 -27.69
CA SER A 4 0.36 -5.57 -26.41
C SER A 4 0.72 -4.13 -26.05
N SER A 5 -0.14 -3.49 -25.26
CA SER A 5 0.19 -2.24 -24.61
C SER A 5 1.21 -2.59 -23.53
N THR A 6 2.50 -2.37 -23.79
CA THR A 6 3.50 -2.30 -22.73
C THR A 6 3.01 -1.25 -21.74
N VAL A 7 2.56 -1.69 -20.57
CA VAL A 7 2.30 -0.80 -19.45
C VAL A 7 3.65 -0.23 -19.07
N ILE A 8 3.79 1.09 -19.18
CA ILE A 8 5.01 1.80 -18.79
C ILE A 8 4.79 2.24 -17.36
N LEU A 9 5.73 1.92 -16.48
CA LEU A 9 5.77 2.49 -15.14
C LEU A 9 5.75 4.01 -15.25
N ASP A 10 4.69 4.61 -14.76
CA ASP A 10 4.58 6.06 -14.69
C ASP A 10 5.62 6.63 -13.71
N ASN A 11 6.26 7.73 -14.10
CA ASN A 11 7.32 8.37 -13.32
C ASN A 11 6.82 8.79 -11.93
N GLN A 12 5.55 9.24 -11.82
CA GLN A 12 4.97 9.62 -10.54
C GLN A 12 4.88 8.42 -9.58
N GLN A 13 4.51 7.25 -10.11
CA GLN A 13 4.48 6.02 -9.32
C GLN A 13 5.88 5.57 -8.92
N SER A 14 6.86 5.68 -9.82
CA SER A 14 8.27 5.39 -9.52
C SER A 14 8.79 6.25 -8.37
N ASP A 15 8.59 7.58 -8.46
CA ASP A 15 9.02 8.54 -7.44
C ASP A 15 8.34 8.24 -6.09
N PHE A 16 7.04 7.91 -6.11
CA PHE A 16 6.30 7.55 -4.90
C PHE A 16 6.81 6.25 -4.26
N ILE A 17 7.17 5.24 -5.05
CA ILE A 17 7.78 4.00 -4.56
C ILE A 17 9.13 4.29 -3.89
N ASP A 18 9.92 5.21 -4.44
CA ASP A 18 11.17 5.63 -3.80
C ASP A 18 10.91 6.32 -2.45
N LEU A 19 9.89 7.20 -2.35
CA LEU A 19 9.47 7.79 -1.08
C LEU A 19 9.04 6.73 -0.04
N ILE A 20 8.25 5.73 -0.45
CA ILE A 20 7.88 4.61 0.43
C ILE A 20 9.14 3.89 0.94
N ASN A 21 10.11 3.64 0.06
CA ASN A 21 11.35 2.98 0.42
C ASN A 21 12.19 3.80 1.42
N GLU A 22 12.12 5.12 1.37
CA GLU A 22 12.75 5.99 2.38
C GLU A 22 12.12 5.80 3.76
N GLU A 23 10.80 5.76 3.82
CA GLU A 23 10.04 5.50 5.05
C GLU A 23 10.33 4.11 5.62
N ARG A 24 10.34 3.07 4.76
CA ARG A 24 10.70 1.70 5.14
C ARG A 24 12.10 1.63 5.75
N ARG A 25 13.07 2.30 5.12
CA ARG A 25 14.46 2.40 5.60
C ARG A 25 14.55 3.12 6.95
N ALA A 26 13.86 4.25 7.10
CA ALA A 26 13.84 5.01 8.35
C ALA A 26 13.21 4.20 9.49
N PHE A 27 12.07 3.55 9.21
CA PHE A 27 11.38 2.68 10.14
C PHE A 27 12.25 1.49 10.57
N ALA A 28 12.90 0.81 9.61
CA ALA A 28 13.80 -0.30 9.90
C ALA A 28 14.97 0.09 10.80
N LYS A 29 15.61 1.24 10.54
CA LYS A 29 16.68 1.78 11.39
C LYS A 29 16.18 2.09 12.80
N ARG A 30 15.02 2.73 12.92
CA ARG A 30 14.43 3.14 14.21
C ARG A 30 14.08 1.94 15.10
N PHE A 31 13.59 0.86 14.52
CA PHE A 31 13.09 -0.31 15.26
C PHE A 31 14.01 -1.55 15.18
N GLY A 32 15.17 -1.43 14.54
CA GLY A 32 16.13 -2.54 14.42
C GLY A 32 15.63 -3.70 13.56
N ILE A 33 14.75 -3.45 12.59
CA ILE A 33 14.19 -4.48 11.70
C ILE A 33 15.25 -4.82 10.64
N ARG A 34 15.77 -6.06 10.69
CA ARG A 34 16.87 -6.49 9.83
C ARG A 34 16.43 -6.95 8.44
N ASN A 35 15.19 -7.42 8.30
CA ASN A 35 14.63 -8.00 7.08
C ASN A 35 13.65 -7.05 6.37
N MET A 36 13.90 -5.74 6.40
CA MET A 36 13.11 -4.76 5.64
C MET A 36 13.60 -4.70 4.19
N HIS A 37 12.88 -5.34 3.28
CA HIS A 37 13.27 -5.35 1.87
C HIS A 37 12.86 -4.06 1.14
N LYS A 38 13.67 -3.63 0.17
CA LYS A 38 13.30 -2.55 -0.77
C LYS A 38 12.16 -3.05 -1.65
N LEU A 39 11.16 -2.20 -1.89
CA LEU A 39 10.09 -2.44 -2.83
C LEU A 39 10.52 -2.07 -4.25
N TYR A 40 10.15 -2.92 -5.19
CA TYR A 40 10.30 -2.71 -6.63
C TYR A 40 8.93 -2.73 -7.29
N TRP A 41 8.80 -1.97 -8.38
CA TRP A 41 7.57 -2.07 -9.18
C TRP A 41 7.48 -3.44 -9.88
N ASP A 42 6.30 -4.02 -9.89
CA ASP A 42 6.05 -5.32 -10.52
C ASP A 42 4.89 -5.26 -11.52
N GLN A 43 5.19 -5.53 -12.78
CA GLN A 43 4.22 -5.54 -13.88
C GLN A 43 3.14 -6.61 -13.70
N GLY A 44 3.53 -7.82 -13.27
CA GLY A 44 2.57 -8.92 -13.11
C GLY A 44 1.54 -8.62 -12.04
N LEU A 45 1.98 -8.05 -10.93
CA LEU A 45 1.13 -7.52 -9.87
C LEU A 45 0.25 -6.40 -10.42
N HIS A 46 0.81 -5.45 -11.17
CA HIS A 46 0.01 -4.40 -11.81
C HIS A 46 -1.12 -4.98 -12.69
N ASP A 47 -0.84 -5.98 -13.53
CA ASP A 47 -1.82 -6.58 -14.42
C ASP A 47 -2.93 -7.33 -13.67
N ILE A 48 -2.56 -8.08 -12.63
CA ILE A 48 -3.52 -8.75 -11.72
C ILE A 48 -4.45 -7.71 -11.11
N VAL A 49 -3.87 -6.61 -10.64
CA VAL A 49 -4.55 -5.55 -9.92
C VAL A 49 -5.48 -4.76 -10.84
N GLU A 50 -5.00 -4.39 -12.03
CA GLU A 50 -5.80 -3.72 -13.06
C GLU A 50 -7.01 -4.58 -13.42
N THR A 51 -6.80 -5.90 -13.60
CA THR A 51 -7.87 -6.87 -13.86
C THR A 51 -8.89 -6.93 -12.73
N LEU A 52 -8.43 -7.05 -11.47
CA LEU A 52 -9.30 -7.05 -10.28
C LEU A 52 -10.11 -5.75 -10.17
N SER A 53 -9.55 -4.64 -10.65
CA SER A 53 -10.15 -3.32 -10.55
C SER A 53 -11.25 -3.02 -11.57
N ASN A 54 -11.39 -3.85 -12.60
CA ASN A 54 -12.40 -3.68 -13.65
C ASN A 54 -13.83 -3.84 -13.12
N ASP A 55 -14.02 -4.56 -12.02
CA ASP A 55 -15.29 -4.65 -11.31
C ASP A 55 -15.18 -4.11 -9.87
N PRO A 56 -15.86 -3.00 -9.53
CA PRO A 56 -15.85 -2.44 -8.19
C PRO A 56 -16.30 -3.41 -7.09
N LYS A 57 -17.20 -4.37 -7.39
CA LYS A 57 -17.61 -5.36 -6.38
C LYS A 57 -16.49 -6.35 -6.08
N THR A 58 -15.84 -6.87 -7.12
CA THR A 58 -14.66 -7.73 -7.00
C THR A 58 -13.53 -7.04 -6.26
N LEU A 59 -13.22 -5.79 -6.61
CA LEU A 59 -12.19 -5.00 -5.92
C LEU A 59 -12.50 -4.81 -4.43
N ARG A 60 -13.74 -4.45 -4.09
CA ARG A 60 -14.18 -4.34 -2.69
C ARG A 60 -14.09 -5.68 -1.95
N GLY A 61 -14.43 -6.78 -2.62
CA GLY A 61 -14.29 -8.14 -2.10
C GLY A 61 -12.83 -8.48 -1.78
N ALA A 62 -11.93 -8.21 -2.71
CA ALA A 62 -10.49 -8.43 -2.55
C ALA A 62 -9.93 -7.63 -1.36
N LEU A 63 -10.18 -6.31 -1.33
CA LEU A 63 -9.77 -5.42 -0.24
C LEU A 63 -10.26 -5.90 1.14
N LYS A 64 -11.48 -6.45 1.21
CA LYS A 64 -12.04 -6.99 2.45
C LYS A 64 -11.42 -8.33 2.84
N SER A 65 -11.14 -9.20 1.87
CA SER A 65 -10.63 -10.55 2.11
C SER A 65 -9.14 -10.58 2.45
N GLN A 66 -8.38 -9.60 1.97
CA GLN A 66 -6.92 -9.61 2.00
C GLN A 66 -6.34 -8.22 2.37
N PRO A 67 -6.77 -7.58 3.47
CA PRO A 67 -6.40 -6.19 3.76
C PRO A 67 -4.90 -5.97 3.99
N HIS A 68 -4.13 -7.04 4.25
CA HIS A 68 -2.69 -6.98 4.53
C HIS A 68 -1.80 -6.77 3.30
N TYR A 69 -2.36 -6.75 2.09
CA TYR A 69 -1.59 -6.55 0.84
C TYR A 69 -1.89 -5.24 0.15
N PHE A 70 -2.67 -4.34 0.77
CA PHE A 70 -3.16 -3.14 0.11
C PHE A 70 -3.00 -1.90 1.01
N SER A 71 -2.70 -0.76 0.42
CA SER A 71 -2.81 0.55 1.05
C SER A 71 -3.63 1.48 0.17
N LEU A 72 -4.62 2.14 0.77
CA LEU A 72 -5.32 3.25 0.13
C LEU A 72 -4.44 4.49 0.22
N VAL A 73 -4.23 5.15 -0.91
CA VAL A 73 -3.29 6.27 -1.03
C VAL A 73 -4.01 7.49 -1.60
N LEU A 74 -3.90 8.62 -0.90
CA LEU A 74 -4.51 9.89 -1.29
C LEU A 74 -3.88 10.45 -2.58
N SER A 75 -2.55 10.46 -2.66
CA SER A 75 -1.76 11.00 -3.77
C SER A 75 -0.40 10.29 -3.91
N MET A 76 0.16 10.27 -5.12
CA MET A 76 1.50 9.72 -5.43
C MET A 76 2.59 10.77 -5.24
N ASP A 77 2.57 11.45 -4.09
CA ASP A 77 3.52 12.51 -3.72
C ASP A 77 3.76 12.47 -2.20
N GLN A 78 4.56 13.41 -1.68
CA GLN A 78 4.83 13.50 -0.24
C GLN A 78 3.56 13.59 0.62
N ARG A 79 2.47 14.20 0.12
CA ARG A 79 1.22 14.28 0.90
C ARG A 79 0.59 12.90 1.10
N GLY A 80 0.77 11.99 0.15
CA GLY A 80 0.34 10.60 0.30
C GLY A 80 1.14 9.87 1.38
N ILE A 81 2.46 10.11 1.43
CA ILE A 81 3.33 9.58 2.48
C ILE A 81 2.93 10.14 3.85
N ASP A 82 2.70 11.45 3.93
CA ASP A 82 2.30 12.12 5.17
C ASP A 82 0.97 11.56 5.70
N GLU A 83 0.01 11.29 4.80
CA GLU A 83 -1.27 10.67 5.14
C GLU A 83 -1.11 9.24 5.68
N LEU A 84 -0.32 8.41 4.99
CA LEU A 84 0.01 7.05 5.45
C LEU A 84 0.70 7.08 6.83
N ASN A 85 1.65 8.00 7.01
CA ASN A 85 2.38 8.17 8.27
C ASN A 85 1.47 8.64 9.41
N GLN A 86 0.62 9.64 9.17
CA GLN A 86 -0.36 10.11 10.15
C GLN A 86 -1.31 9.00 10.58
N ALA A 87 -1.78 8.22 9.61
CA ALA A 87 -2.63 7.06 9.87
C ALA A 87 -1.91 6.00 10.73
N LYS A 88 -0.67 5.66 10.39
CA LYS A 88 0.19 4.75 11.16
C LYS A 88 0.36 5.25 12.60
N GLU A 89 0.68 6.53 12.79
CA GLU A 89 0.87 7.12 14.11
C GLU A 89 -0.40 7.06 14.95
N LYS A 90 -1.54 7.44 14.36
CA LYS A 90 -2.84 7.32 15.02
C LYS A 90 -3.13 5.88 15.46
N TRP A 91 -2.82 4.90 14.60
CA TRP A 91 -2.99 3.49 14.92
C TRP A 91 -2.07 3.04 16.08
N LEU A 92 -0.80 3.46 16.06
CA LEU A 92 0.14 3.17 17.16
C LEU A 92 -0.34 3.78 18.49
N GLU A 93 -0.93 4.98 18.48
CA GLU A 93 -1.51 5.59 19.68
C GLU A 93 -2.73 4.82 20.19
N ILE A 94 -3.61 4.37 19.30
CA ILE A 94 -4.75 3.51 19.68
C ILE A 94 -4.26 2.23 20.34
N LEU A 95 -3.23 1.57 19.81
CA LEU A 95 -2.68 0.36 20.43
C LEU A 95 -2.08 0.59 21.82
N LYS A 96 -1.42 1.74 22.04
CA LYS A 96 -0.90 2.09 23.37
C LYS A 96 -2.03 2.28 24.38
N GLN A 97 -3.14 2.87 23.95
CA GLN A 97 -4.32 3.15 24.78
C GLN A 97 -5.18 1.89 25.01
N ASN A 98 -5.30 1.01 24.01
CA ASN A 98 -6.12 -0.20 24.04
C ASN A 98 -5.40 -1.45 24.59
N ARG A 99 -4.37 -1.31 25.45
CA ARG A 99 -3.74 -2.46 26.14
C ARG A 99 -4.74 -3.38 26.88
N ASN A 100 -5.99 -2.95 27.07
CA ASN A 100 -7.06 -3.70 27.76
C ASN A 100 -8.29 -4.06 26.89
N ASN A 101 -8.34 -3.77 25.58
CA ASN A 101 -9.49 -4.15 24.73
C ASN A 101 -9.07 -4.54 23.31
N ASN A 102 -9.45 -5.74 22.88
CA ASN A 102 -8.93 -6.44 21.69
C ASN A 102 -9.63 -6.10 20.35
N HIS A 103 -10.45 -5.05 20.27
CA HIS A 103 -11.15 -4.74 19.02
C HIS A 103 -10.50 -3.56 18.29
N VAL A 104 -9.59 -3.87 17.37
CA VAL A 104 -9.00 -2.92 16.42
C VAL A 104 -9.64 -3.22 15.06
N ASP A 105 -10.29 -2.22 14.48
CA ASP A 105 -10.98 -2.36 13.19
C ASP A 105 -9.97 -2.73 12.07
N PRO A 106 -10.17 -3.88 11.38
CA PRO A 106 -9.29 -4.36 10.31
C PRO A 106 -9.13 -3.40 9.13
N PHE A 107 -10.07 -2.48 8.90
CA PHE A 107 -9.94 -1.46 7.84
C PHE A 107 -8.84 -0.41 8.14
N PHE A 108 -8.25 -0.43 9.34
CA PHE A 108 -7.16 0.46 9.77
C PHE A 108 -5.75 -0.16 9.65
N ILE A 109 -5.57 -1.27 8.94
CA ILE A 109 -4.23 -1.79 8.63
C ILE A 109 -3.55 -0.85 7.63
N ARG A 110 -3.08 0.31 8.11
CA ARG A 110 -2.47 1.36 7.30
C ARG A 110 -0.96 1.36 7.35
N TYR A 111 -0.38 0.32 7.94
CA TYR A 111 1.07 0.08 7.98
C TYR A 111 1.50 -1.01 6.99
N VAL A 112 0.62 -1.42 6.06
CA VAL A 112 0.94 -2.46 5.05
C VAL A 112 2.21 -2.11 4.30
N TYR A 113 2.36 -0.85 3.85
CA TYR A 113 3.56 -0.37 3.15
C TYR A 113 4.88 -0.52 3.95
N LEU A 114 4.81 -0.81 5.26
CA LEU A 114 5.95 -1.06 6.15
C LEU A 114 6.15 -2.54 6.48
N TYR A 115 5.41 -3.47 5.84
CA TYR A 115 5.60 -4.88 6.11
C TYR A 115 6.97 -5.35 5.58
N PRO A 116 7.86 -5.89 6.43
CA PRO A 116 9.27 -6.08 6.06
C PRO A 116 9.49 -7.05 4.90
N GLU A 117 8.70 -8.12 4.85
CA GLU A 117 8.85 -9.23 3.91
C GLU A 117 8.39 -8.90 2.48
N GLN A 118 7.68 -7.78 2.30
CA GLN A 118 7.26 -7.34 0.97
C GLN A 118 8.45 -6.84 0.15
N THR A 119 8.49 -7.24 -1.11
CA THR A 119 9.54 -6.90 -2.08
C THR A 119 9.00 -6.22 -3.33
N THR A 120 7.70 -6.33 -3.60
CA THR A 120 7.07 -5.76 -4.80
C THR A 120 5.89 -4.86 -4.46
N VAL A 121 5.64 -3.88 -5.32
CA VAL A 121 4.50 -2.97 -5.22
C VAL A 121 3.97 -2.59 -6.60
N ALA A 122 2.66 -2.47 -6.73
CA ALA A 122 2.03 -1.86 -7.89
C ALA A 122 0.84 -1.04 -7.44
N CYS A 123 0.70 0.17 -7.97
CA CYS A 123 -0.42 1.05 -7.66
C CYS A 123 -1.27 1.31 -8.90
N ILE A 124 -2.58 1.41 -8.69
CA ILE A 124 -3.55 1.78 -9.72
C ILE A 124 -4.36 2.98 -9.27
N GLN A 125 -4.74 3.82 -10.23
CA GLN A 125 -5.65 4.94 -9.99
C GLN A 125 -7.09 4.45 -10.04
N ARG A 126 -7.72 4.30 -8.87
CA ARG A 126 -9.13 3.90 -8.73
C ARG A 126 -9.71 4.49 -7.44
N SER A 127 -10.75 5.30 -7.59
CA SER A 127 -11.47 5.90 -6.46
C SER A 127 -12.49 4.91 -5.88
N VAL A 128 -12.05 4.01 -5.00
CA VAL A 128 -12.94 3.03 -4.33
C VAL A 128 -13.57 3.60 -3.07
N VAL A 129 -12.82 4.46 -2.38
CA VAL A 129 -13.22 5.13 -1.13
C VAL A 129 -13.10 6.63 -1.34
N GLN A 130 -14.04 7.39 -0.79
CA GLN A 130 -14.02 8.85 -0.86
C GLN A 130 -12.69 9.38 -0.29
N ASN A 131 -12.06 10.30 -1.01
CA ASN A 131 -10.76 10.91 -0.72
C ASN A 131 -9.52 10.03 -1.01
N TYR A 132 -9.64 8.79 -1.49
CA TYR A 132 -8.49 7.99 -1.91
C TYR A 132 -8.49 7.83 -3.42
N THR A 133 -7.40 8.26 -4.05
CA THR A 133 -7.27 8.28 -5.52
C THR A 133 -6.61 7.00 -6.04
N TYR A 134 -5.75 6.42 -5.22
CA TYR A 134 -4.94 5.27 -5.60
C TYR A 134 -5.07 4.13 -4.61
N ILE A 135 -4.82 2.93 -5.12
CA ILE A 135 -4.67 1.71 -4.32
C ILE A 135 -3.31 1.12 -4.68
N CYS A 136 -2.46 0.95 -3.68
CA CYS A 136 -1.18 0.27 -3.82
C CYS A 136 -1.28 -1.14 -3.27
N PHE A 137 -0.75 -2.10 -4.02
CA PHE A 137 -0.76 -3.50 -3.72
C PHE A 137 0.67 -3.95 -3.49
N PHE A 138 0.89 -4.82 -2.52
CA PHE A 138 2.21 -5.24 -2.10
C PHE A 138 2.33 -6.76 -2.13
N GLY A 139 3.47 -7.27 -2.58
CA GLY A 139 3.77 -8.70 -2.64
C GLY A 139 5.14 -9.04 -2.03
N PRO A 140 5.46 -10.34 -1.85
CA PRO A 140 4.63 -11.49 -2.20
C PRO A 140 3.40 -11.66 -1.31
N GLN A 141 2.41 -12.42 -1.79
CA GLN A 141 1.27 -12.89 -0.99
C GLN A 141 1.68 -14.06 -0.09
#